data_AF-A0A368QW41-F1
#
_entry.id   AF-A0A368QW41-F1
#
_cell.length_a   1.000
_cell.length_b   1.000
_cell.length_c   1.000
_cell.angle_alpha   90.00
_cell.angle_beta   90.00
_cell.angle_gamma   90.00
#
_symmetry.space_group_name_H-M   'P 1'
#
loop_
_entity.id
_entity.type
_entity.pdbx_description
1 polymer ?
#
loop_
_entity_poly.entity_id
_entity_poly.type
_entity_poly.pdbx_seq_one_letter_code
_entity_poly.pdbx_strand_id
1 'polypeptide(L)'
;MAEIASKQEQEDSQPEEIDEYHISTIGAKVTTDSSISVLYRCCDKLPKDKSYTPRPTFQFTSYGDGYECTVTLPPSAMFQILVGPKAEKQARS
;
A
#
# COMPACT_ATOMS: atom_id res chain seq x y z
N MET A 1 24.84 41.21 -8.36
CA MET A 1 23.58 41.11 -7.61
C MET A 1 22.47 40.96 -8.63
N ALA A 2 21.89 39.76 -8.73
CA ALA A 2 20.69 39.48 -9.50
C ALA A 2 19.89 38.44 -8.70
N GLU A 3 18.72 38.88 -8.26
CA GLU A 3 17.67 38.06 -7.66
C GLU A 3 17.06 37.19 -8.75
N ILE A 4 16.90 35.89 -8.49
CA ILE A 4 15.98 35.06 -9.25
C ILE A 4 14.96 34.48 -8.28
N ALA A 5 13.78 35.10 -8.30
CA ALA A 5 12.56 34.58 -7.74
C ALA A 5 12.04 33.39 -8.57
N SER A 6 11.37 32.49 -7.86
CA SER A 6 10.29 31.61 -8.34
C SER A 6 10.58 30.60 -9.44
N LYS A 7 10.54 29.33 -9.03
CA LYS A 7 9.58 28.35 -9.56
C LYS A 7 9.32 27.31 -8.47
N GLN A 8 8.27 27.57 -7.70
CA GLN A 8 7.54 26.49 -7.03
C GLN A 8 6.78 25.76 -8.13
N GLU A 9 7.35 24.66 -8.61
CA GLU A 9 6.56 23.57 -9.17
C GLU A 9 6.48 22.54 -8.06
N GLN A 10 5.72 22.89 -7.02
CA GLN A 10 5.16 21.93 -6.10
C GLN A 10 4.00 21.28 -6.85
N GLU A 11 4.34 20.28 -7.67
CA GLU A 11 3.37 19.31 -8.14
C GLU A 11 2.95 18.51 -6.90
N ASP A 12 1.96 19.02 -6.19
CA ASP A 12 1.19 18.28 -5.21
C ASP A 12 0.42 17.22 -5.99
N SER A 13 1.09 16.12 -6.28
CA SER A 13 0.47 14.93 -6.88
C SER A 13 -0.49 14.38 -5.82
N GLN A 14 -1.72 14.91 -5.78
CA GLN A 14 -2.79 14.27 -5.03
C GLN A 14 -2.83 12.81 -5.48
N PRO A 15 -2.78 11.83 -4.55
CA PRO A 15 -2.83 10.43 -4.94
C PRO A 15 -4.20 10.18 -5.54
N GLU A 16 -4.27 10.05 -6.87
CA GLU A 16 -5.46 9.59 -7.56
C GLU A 16 -5.90 8.26 -6.91
N GLU A 17 -7.20 8.08 -6.73
CA GLU A 17 -7.75 6.84 -6.18
C GLU A 17 -7.42 5.68 -7.14
N ILE A 18 -6.41 4.89 -6.81
CA ILE A 18 -5.97 3.77 -7.64
C ILE A 18 -6.91 2.60 -7.39
N ASP A 19 -7.97 2.49 -8.19
CA ASP A 19 -8.89 1.35 -8.15
C ASP A 19 -8.26 0.05 -8.69
N GLU A 20 -7.28 0.18 -9.58
CA GLU A 20 -6.65 -0.95 -10.27
C GLU A 20 -5.14 -0.77 -10.42
N TYR A 21 -4.36 -1.76 -9.95
CA TYR A 21 -2.92 -1.85 -10.15
C TYR A 21 -2.58 -2.89 -11.23
N HIS A 22 -1.95 -2.45 -12.31
CA HIS A 22 -1.57 -3.32 -13.45
C HIS A 22 -0.18 -3.93 -13.28
N ILE A 23 -0.10 -5.26 -13.40
CA ILE A 23 1.13 -6.04 -13.39
C ILE A 23 1.47 -6.43 -14.83
N SER A 24 2.21 -5.56 -15.52
CA SER A 24 2.53 -5.72 -16.95
C SER A 24 3.29 -7.01 -17.28
N THR A 25 4.08 -7.54 -16.35
CA THR A 25 4.90 -8.75 -16.57
C THR A 25 4.08 -10.02 -16.73
N ILE A 26 2.89 -10.09 -16.13
CA ILE A 26 2.01 -11.27 -16.17
C ILE A 26 0.62 -10.94 -16.75
N GLY A 27 0.41 -9.72 -17.25
CA GLY A 27 -0.87 -9.28 -17.81
C GLY A 27 -2.02 -9.31 -16.79
N ALA A 28 -1.73 -9.19 -15.50
CA ALA A 28 -2.73 -9.24 -14.44
C ALA A 28 -3.03 -7.83 -13.92
N LYS A 29 -4.20 -7.67 -13.28
CA LYS A 29 -4.52 -6.48 -12.50
C LYS A 29 -4.98 -6.85 -11.10
N VAL A 30 -4.71 -5.98 -10.15
CA VAL A 30 -5.15 -6.08 -8.76
C VAL A 30 -6.09 -4.93 -8.50
N THR A 31 -7.34 -5.25 -8.18
CA THR A 31 -8.35 -4.27 -7.79
C THR A 31 -8.46 -4.17 -6.27
N THR A 32 -9.13 -3.13 -5.77
CA THR A 32 -9.47 -2.96 -4.35
C THR A 32 -10.09 -4.22 -3.73
N ASP A 33 -11.03 -4.87 -4.43
CA ASP A 33 -11.70 -6.11 -3.98
C ASP A 33 -10.74 -7.32 -3.88
N SER A 34 -9.75 -7.38 -4.78
CA SER A 34 -8.79 -8.49 -4.83
C SER A 34 -7.52 -8.28 -3.98
N SER A 35 -7.26 -7.04 -3.55
CA SER A 35 -6.00 -6.61 -2.92
C SER A 35 -5.61 -7.47 -1.71
N ILE A 36 -6.54 -7.67 -0.79
CA ILE A 36 -6.35 -8.47 0.42
C ILE A 36 -6.08 -9.93 0.04
N SER A 37 -6.90 -10.52 -0.83
CA SER A 37 -6.74 -11.90 -1.30
C SER A 37 -5.38 -12.14 -1.96
N VAL A 38 -4.88 -11.16 -2.73
CA VAL A 38 -3.55 -11.23 -3.34
C VAL A 38 -2.46 -11.28 -2.27
N LEU A 39 -2.54 -10.45 -1.21
CA LEU A 39 -1.57 -10.47 -0.11
C LEU A 39 -1.55 -11.82 0.63
N TYR A 40 -2.72 -12.40 0.89
CA TYR A 40 -2.80 -13.76 1.47
C TYR A 40 -2.17 -14.81 0.55
N ARG A 41 -2.46 -14.75 -0.75
CA ARG A 41 -1.88 -15.68 -1.74
C ARG A 41 -0.38 -15.53 -1.89
N CYS A 42 0.16 -14.31 -1.74
CA CYS A 42 1.60 -14.08 -1.69
C CYS A 42 2.22 -14.78 -0.47
N CYS A 43 1.60 -14.67 0.71
CA CYS A 43 2.05 -15.39 1.89
C CYS A 43 1.98 -16.90 1.71
N ASP A 44 0.98 -17.41 0.99
CA ASP A 44 0.85 -18.85 0.72
C ASP A 44 1.96 -19.44 -0.14
N LYS A 45 2.67 -18.60 -0.90
CA LYS A 45 3.82 -18.99 -1.72
C LYS A 45 5.16 -18.88 -1.01
N LEU A 46 5.19 -18.37 0.22
CA LEU A 46 6.42 -18.32 1.01
C LEU A 46 6.86 -19.73 1.40
N PRO A 47 8.15 -19.96 1.68
CA PRO A 47 8.62 -21.20 2.29
C PRO A 47 7.83 -21.49 3.57
N LYS A 48 7.21 -22.68 3.65
CA LYS A 48 6.38 -23.08 4.79
C LYS A 48 7.04 -24.22 5.55
N ASP A 49 7.06 -24.07 6.88
CA ASP A 49 7.28 -25.18 7.80
C ASP A 49 5.94 -25.83 8.19
N LYS A 50 5.99 -27.11 8.57
CA LYS A 50 4.80 -27.92 8.87
C LYS A 50 3.94 -27.38 10.02
N SER A 51 4.49 -26.48 10.84
CA SER A 51 3.88 -25.95 12.05
C SER A 51 3.31 -24.54 11.90
N TYR A 52 3.53 -23.85 10.78
CA TYR A 52 3.20 -22.44 10.65
C TYR A 52 2.61 -22.11 9.29
N THR A 53 1.44 -21.46 9.29
CA THR A 53 0.85 -20.88 8.08
C THR A 53 1.17 -19.38 8.04
N PRO A 54 2.04 -18.92 7.12
CA PRO A 54 2.34 -17.50 6.97
C PRO A 54 1.09 -16.71 6.57
N ARG A 55 0.78 -15.65 7.32
CA ARG A 55 -0.36 -14.75 7.08
C ARG A 55 0.04 -13.29 7.26
N PRO A 56 -0.48 -12.37 6.41
CA PRO A 56 -0.27 -10.95 6.61
C PRO A 56 -1.09 -10.45 7.81
N THR A 57 -0.60 -9.41 8.47
CA THR A 57 -1.30 -8.65 9.50
C THR A 57 -1.53 -7.23 9.01
N PHE A 58 -2.69 -6.68 9.32
CA PHE A 58 -3.10 -5.33 8.92
C PHE A 58 -3.33 -4.49 10.16
N GLN A 59 -2.72 -3.32 10.21
CA GLN A 59 -2.91 -2.34 11.29
C GLN A 59 -3.28 -0.99 10.70
N PHE A 60 -4.39 -0.44 11.16
CA PHE A 60 -4.85 0.88 10.79
C PHE A 60 -4.53 1.87 11.90
N THR A 61 -3.80 2.93 11.57
CA THR A 61 -3.49 4.03 12.48
C THR A 61 -4.21 5.28 12.01
N SER A 62 -4.91 5.95 12.92
CA SER A 62 -5.47 7.28 12.64
C SER A 62 -4.34 8.29 12.62
N TYR A 63 -4.21 9.03 11.53
CA TYR A 63 -3.23 10.11 11.40
C TYR A 63 -3.94 11.38 10.96
N GLY A 64 -4.16 12.31 11.89
CA GLY A 64 -4.92 13.54 11.65
C GLY A 64 -6.36 13.27 11.19
N ASP A 65 -6.71 13.84 10.04
CA ASP A 65 -7.99 13.67 9.35
C ASP A 65 -8.07 12.41 8.47
N GLY A 66 -7.02 11.58 8.44
CA GLY A 66 -6.96 10.36 7.63
C GLY A 66 -6.66 9.07 8.39
N TYR A 67 -6.42 8.01 7.62
CA TYR A 67 -5.95 6.71 8.06
C TYR A 67 -4.72 6.28 7.28
N GLU A 68 -3.82 5.60 7.95
CA GLU A 68 -2.67 4.93 7.34
C GLU A 68 -2.79 3.44 7.64
N CYS A 69 -2.54 2.60 6.63
CA CYS A 69 -2.56 1.14 6.77
C CYS A 69 -1.13 0.61 6.74
N THR A 70 -0.72 -0.06 7.81
CA THR A 70 0.53 -0.82 7.85
C THR A 70 0.23 -2.31 7.64
N VAL A 71 0.83 -2.90 6.62
CA VAL A 71 0.80 -4.35 6.36
C VAL A 71 2.10 -4.95 6.84
N THR A 72 2.01 -5.89 7.78
CA THR A 72 3.13 -6.68 8.26
C THR A 72 3.06 -8.07 7.65
N LEU A 73 4.06 -8.43 6.85
CA LEU A 73 4.21 -9.76 6.28
C LEU A 73 4.98 -10.69 7.24
N PRO A 74 4.79 -12.01 7.10
CA PRO A 74 5.51 -13.00 7.89
C PRO A 74 7.04 -12.89 7.77
N PRO A 75 7.80 -13.34 8.79
CA PRO A 75 9.27 -13.31 8.76
C PRO A 75 9.91 -14.10 7.60
N SER A 76 9.16 -15.02 6.99
CA SER A 76 9.58 -15.79 5.82
C SER A 76 9.52 -14.99 4.51
N ALA A 77 8.95 -13.78 4.51
CA ALA A 77 8.91 -12.87 3.36
C ALA A 77 10.18 -12.02 3.28
N MET A 78 10.59 -11.67 2.06
CA MET A 78 11.75 -10.80 1.82
C MET A 78 11.55 -9.37 2.35
N PHE A 79 10.31 -8.90 2.39
CA PHE A 79 9.91 -7.60 2.92
C PHE A 79 8.85 -7.86 4.00
N GLN A 80 9.02 -7.21 5.16
CA GLN A 80 8.16 -7.46 6.32
C GLN A 80 7.18 -6.32 6.57
N ILE A 81 7.50 -5.08 6.24
CA ILE A 81 6.67 -3.93 6.57
C ILE A 81 6.38 -3.14 5.29
N LEU A 82 5.11 -2.90 5.02
CA LEU A 82 4.62 -2.05 3.94
C LEU A 82 3.68 -1.02 4.57
N VAL A 83 3.96 0.26 4.38
CA VAL A 83 3.08 1.35 4.84
C VAL A 83 2.37 1.92 3.62
N GLY A 84 1.05 1.86 3.64
CA GLY A 84 0.20 2.43 2.61
C GLY A 84 0.18 3.96 2.66
N PRO A 85 -0.22 4.63 1.57
CA PRO A 85 -0.40 6.07 1.59
C PRO A 85 -1.48 6.48 2.59
N LYS A 86 -1.44 7.74 3.02
CA LYS A 86 -2.49 8.30 3.87
C LYS A 86 -3.77 8.43 3.05
N ALA A 87 -4.83 7.81 3.54
CA ALA A 87 -6.17 7.96 3.00
C ALA A 87 -6.92 9.03 3.80
N GLU A 88 -7.50 10.01 3.13
CA GLU A 88 -8.36 11.01 3.77
C GLU A 88 -9.68 10.34 4.24
N LYS A 89 -10.23 10.78 5.38
CA LYS A 89 -11.58 10.39 5.75
C LYS A 89 -12.54 11.02 4.76
N GLN A 90 -13.23 10.21 3.95
CA GLN A 90 -14.33 10.72 3.15
C GLN A 90 -15.38 11.33 4.10
N ALA A 91 -15.59 12.65 3.99
CA ALA A 91 -16.66 13.33 4.70
C ALA A 91 -17.99 12.83 4.11
N ARG A 92 -18.66 11.93 4.85
CA ARG A 92 -20.00 11.49 4.52
C ARG A 92 -20.94 12.70 4.66
N SER A 93 -21.27 13.32 3.52
CA SER A 93 -22.25 14.41 3.41
C SER A 93 -23.67 13.88 3.58
#